data_AF-A0A4Y2DNU5-F1
#
_entry.id   AF-A0A4Y2DNU5-F1
#
_cell.length_a   1.000
_cell.length_b   1.000
_cell.length_c   1.000
_cell.angle_alpha   90.00
_cell.angle_beta   90.00
_cell.angle_gamma   90.00
#
_symmetry.space_group_name_H-M   'P 1'
#
loop_
_entity.id
_entity.type
_entity.pdbx_description
1 polymer ?
#
loop_
_entity_poly.entity_id
_entity_poly.type
_entity_poly.pdbx_seq_one_letter_code
_entity_poly.pdbx_strand_id
1 'polypeptide(L)'
;MLELWVTSRQGCQIDSCPNGYHYPCGDLRKHIKMLLHSKWQWDSETNKKLHAVKLLVEPWPSLANRKADTLITRLRIGHTRFTHLHLLLGEEPPMCSLCNCHVSVRHIL
;
A
#
# COMPACT_ATOMS: atom_id res chain seq x y z
N MET A 1 -22.37 11.54 39.54
CA MET A 1 -22.32 10.14 39.05
C MET A 1 -21.02 10.00 38.28
N LEU A 2 -19.97 9.56 38.98
CA LEU A 2 -18.63 9.09 38.53
C LEU A 2 -17.84 10.04 37.60
N GLU A 3 -16.92 10.90 38.06
CA GLU A 3 -15.59 10.69 38.69
C GLU A 3 -14.61 9.75 37.93
N LEU A 4 -13.49 10.36 37.49
CA LEU A 4 -12.10 9.87 37.50
C LEU A 4 -11.61 8.89 36.40
N TRP A 5 -10.72 9.38 35.53
CA TRP A 5 -9.28 9.07 35.57
C TRP A 5 -8.48 10.20 34.90
N VAL A 6 -7.88 11.04 35.74
CA VAL A 6 -6.72 11.88 35.41
C VAL A 6 -5.48 10.99 35.42
N THR A 7 -4.55 11.16 34.48
CA THR A 7 -3.09 11.24 34.72
C THR A 7 -2.39 11.49 33.38
N SER A 8 -1.92 12.71 33.19
CA SER A 8 -0.53 13.12 33.37
C SER A 8 0.40 12.57 32.29
N ARG A 9 0.74 13.44 31.33
CA ARG A 9 1.79 13.26 30.34
C ARG A 9 3.15 13.50 31.04
N GLN A 10 3.43 12.70 32.08
CA GLN A 10 4.76 12.59 32.70
C GLN A 10 5.60 11.64 31.85
N GLY A 11 6.89 11.95 31.72
CA GLY A 11 7.83 11.27 30.83
C GLY A 11 7.81 9.75 30.98
N CYS A 12 7.84 9.07 29.83
CA CYS A 12 8.11 7.64 29.78
C CYS A 12 9.50 7.42 30.39
N GLN A 13 9.50 6.88 31.60
CA GLN A 13 10.69 6.53 32.34
C GLN A 13 11.50 5.51 31.55
N ILE A 14 12.81 5.64 31.72
CA ILE A 14 13.86 4.86 31.11
C ILE A 14 13.70 3.42 31.63
N ASP A 15 13.14 2.53 30.81
CA ASP A 15 13.27 1.09 31.04
C ASP A 15 14.74 0.71 30.77
N SER A 16 15.52 0.65 31.84
CA SER A 16 16.92 0.26 31.82
C SER A 16 17.08 -1.21 31.43
N CYS A 17 17.64 -1.48 30.25
CA CYS A 17 18.20 -2.79 29.89
C CYS A 17 19.51 -3.06 30.67
N PRO A 18 19.90 -4.33 30.91
CA PRO A 18 21.00 -4.70 31.82
C PRO A 18 22.41 -4.35 31.31
N ASN A 19 22.54 -3.88 30.07
CA ASN A 19 23.83 -3.62 29.44
C ASN A 19 23.84 -2.17 29.00
N GLY A 20 24.66 -1.34 29.65
CA GLY A 20 24.72 0.13 29.65
C GLY A 20 24.94 0.87 28.32
N TYR A 21 24.40 0.37 27.21
CA TYR A 21 24.30 1.09 25.95
C TYR A 21 22.95 1.81 25.90
N HIS A 22 22.95 3.09 26.26
CA HIS A 22 21.77 3.95 26.21
C HIS A 22 21.48 4.36 24.77
N TYR A 23 20.97 3.43 23.96
CA TYR A 23 20.47 3.76 22.62
C TYR A 23 19.07 4.37 22.77
N PRO A 24 18.79 5.58 22.24
CA PRO A 24 17.47 6.17 22.35
C PRO A 24 16.45 5.22 21.70
N CYS A 25 15.47 4.71 22.46
CA CYS A 25 14.41 3.86 21.92
C CYS A 25 13.70 4.51 20.71
N GLY A 26 13.70 5.84 20.64
CA GLY A 26 13.24 6.61 19.48
C GLY A 26 14.00 6.31 18.20
N ASP A 27 15.31 6.11 18.27
CA ASP A 27 16.16 5.84 17.10
C ASP A 27 16.06 4.38 16.67
N LEU A 28 15.87 3.44 17.60
CA LEU A 28 15.57 2.03 17.26
C LEU A 28 14.24 1.91 16.55
N ARG A 29 13.22 2.59 17.07
CA ARG A 29 11.90 2.62 16.46
C ARG A 29 11.94 3.25 15.06
N LYS A 30 12.71 4.32 14.86
CA LYS A 30 12.92 4.90 13.52
C LYS A 30 13.64 3.92 12.61
N HIS A 31 14.71 3.29 13.09
CA HIS A 31 15.50 2.33 12.32
C HIS A 31 14.66 1.12 11.88
N ILE A 32 13.88 0.53 12.78
CA ILE A 32 12.96 -0.58 12.45
C ILE A 32 11.90 -0.12 11.42
N LYS A 33 11.33 1.07 11.58
CA LYS A 33 10.38 1.62 10.60
C LYS A 33 11.02 1.84 9.23
N MET A 34 12.25 2.35 9.19
CA MET A 34 12.99 2.52 7.94
C MET A 34 13.29 1.18 7.28
N LEU A 35 13.76 0.18 8.04
CA LEU A 35 14.01 -1.17 7.53
C LEU A 35 12.74 -1.85 7.02
N LEU A 36 11.63 -1.68 7.73
CA LEU A 36 10.34 -2.22 7.30
C LEU A 36 9.87 -1.51 6.02
N HIS A 37 10.01 -0.19 5.95
CA HIS A 37 9.65 0.59 4.77
C HIS A 37 10.54 0.26 3.56
N SER A 38 11.85 0.15 3.75
CA SER A 38 12.80 -0.22 2.68
C SER A 38 12.58 -1.66 2.22
N LYS A 39 12.23 -2.57 3.13
CA LYS A 39 11.89 -3.96 2.77
C LYS A 39 10.51 -4.07 2.13
N TRP A 40 9.59 -3.15 2.42
CA TRP A 40 8.25 -3.10 1.81
C TRP A 40 8.26 -2.40 0.44
N GLN A 41 9.18 -1.45 0.24
CA GLN A 41 9.60 -0.97 -1.07
C GLN A 41 10.35 -2.11 -1.79
N TRP A 42 9.59 -3.08 -2.33
CA TRP A 42 10.12 -4.23 -3.06
C TRP A 42 10.68 -3.78 -4.43
N ASP A 43 11.86 -3.16 -4.43
CA ASP A 43 12.60 -2.78 -5.65
C ASP A 43 13.25 -4.01 -6.34
N SER A 44 13.24 -5.19 -5.72
CA SER A 44 13.95 -6.38 -6.20
C SER A 44 13.14 -7.33 -7.09
N GLU A 45 11.83 -7.12 -7.24
CA GLU A 45 10.98 -8.03 -8.03
C GLU A 45 10.60 -7.36 -9.37
N THR A 46 11.39 -7.60 -10.40
CA THR A 46 11.29 -7.05 -11.77
C THR A 46 10.00 -7.41 -12.54
N ASN A 47 9.00 -8.01 -11.89
CA ASN A 47 7.80 -8.54 -12.53
C ASN A 47 6.48 -8.17 -11.82
N LYS A 48 6.33 -6.89 -11.42
CA LYS A 48 5.10 -6.41 -10.80
C LYS A 48 4.32 -5.48 -11.73
N LYS A 49 3.15 -5.94 -12.17
CA LYS A 49 2.13 -5.16 -12.92
C LYS A 49 1.83 -3.79 -12.28
N LEU A 50 2.05 -3.66 -10.96
CA LEU A 50 1.87 -2.41 -10.22
C LEU A 50 2.90 -1.32 -10.56
N HIS A 51 4.15 -1.66 -10.90
CA HIS A 51 5.16 -0.65 -11.28
C HIS A 51 4.76 0.09 -12.55
N ALA A 52 4.09 -0.60 -13.48
CA ALA A 52 3.56 0.03 -14.68
C ALA A 52 2.49 1.09 -14.37
N VAL A 53 1.85 1.01 -13.20
CA VAL A 53 0.81 1.93 -12.74
C VAL A 53 1.40 3.01 -11.84
N LYS A 54 2.37 2.67 -10.98
CA LYS A 54 3.05 3.60 -10.09
C LYS A 54 4.51 3.19 -9.87
N LEU A 55 5.43 4.06 -10.26
CA LEU A 55 6.87 3.83 -10.11
C LEU A 55 7.37 4.07 -8.68
N LEU A 56 6.73 5.00 -7.96
CA LEU A 56 7.11 5.40 -6.60
C LEU A 56 6.02 5.02 -5.61
N VAL A 57 6.37 4.45 -4.46
CA VAL A 57 5.39 4.07 -3.42
C VAL A 57 4.97 5.26 -2.56
N GLU A 58 4.41 6.27 -3.21
CA GLU A 58 3.79 7.41 -2.54
C GLU A 58 2.30 7.16 -2.30
N PRO A 59 1.62 7.92 -1.44
CA PRO A 59 0.16 7.96 -1.42
C PRO A 59 -0.38 8.46 -2.77
N TRP A 60 -1.57 8.00 -3.15
CA TRP A 60 -2.28 8.62 -4.28
C TRP A 60 -3.01 9.88 -3.78
N PRO A 61 -3.07 10.95 -4.59
CA PRO A 61 -3.94 12.07 -4.25
C PRO A 61 -5.40 11.57 -4.20
N SER A 62 -6.09 11.83 -3.09
CA SER A 62 -7.52 11.54 -2.95
C SER A 62 -8.34 12.64 -3.59
N LEU A 63 -9.37 12.25 -4.32
CA LEU A 63 -10.40 13.15 -4.83
C LEU A 63 -11.41 13.47 -3.74
N ALA A 64 -11.99 14.67 -3.81
CA ALA A 64 -13.06 15.07 -2.89
C ALA A 64 -14.30 14.16 -2.97
N ASN A 65 -14.51 13.49 -4.12
CA ASN A 65 -15.62 12.58 -4.33
C ASN A 65 -15.18 11.12 -4.19
N ARG A 66 -15.64 10.47 -3.10
CA ARG A 66 -15.41 9.04 -2.83
C ARG A 66 -15.75 8.11 -4.01
N LYS A 67 -16.80 8.42 -4.78
CA LYS A 67 -17.18 7.59 -5.94
C LYS A 67 -16.12 7.69 -7.04
N ALA A 68 -15.64 8.89 -7.33
CA ALA A 68 -14.60 9.11 -8.34
C ALA A 68 -13.28 8.45 -7.93
N ASP A 69 -12.89 8.56 -6.66
CA ASP A 69 -11.71 7.87 -6.12
C ASP A 69 -11.79 6.36 -6.28
N THR A 70 -12.95 5.79 -5.97
CA THR A 70 -13.18 4.35 -6.11
C THR A 70 -13.05 3.92 -7.57
N LEU A 71 -13.60 4.70 -8.51
CA LEU A 71 -13.52 4.42 -9.94
C LEU A 71 -12.07 4.47 -10.44
N ILE A 72 -11.34 5.55 -10.13
CA ILE A 72 -9.94 5.69 -10.56
C ILE A 72 -9.07 4.60 -9.94
N THR A 73 -9.28 4.26 -8.66
CA THR A 73 -8.53 3.20 -8.00
C THR A 73 -8.75 1.86 -8.68
N ARG A 74 -9.99 1.52 -9.03
CA ARG A 74 -10.31 0.29 -9.78
C ARG A 74 -9.68 0.29 -11.17
N LEU A 75 -9.75 1.40 -11.91
CA LEU A 75 -9.13 1.52 -13.23
C LEU A 75 -7.61 1.36 -13.17
N ARG A 76 -6.95 1.97 -12.18
CA ARG A 76 -5.50 1.88 -11.96
C ARG A 76 -5.03 0.43 -11.78
N ILE A 77 -5.75 -0.37 -10.99
CA ILE A 77 -5.40 -1.79 -10.79
C ILE A 77 -5.89 -2.71 -11.91
N GLY A 78 -6.58 -2.17 -12.92
CA GLY A 78 -7.08 -2.95 -14.04
C GLY A 78 -8.41 -3.66 -13.79
N HIS A 79 -9.20 -3.23 -12.80
CA HIS A 79 -10.48 -3.84 -12.45
C HIS A 79 -11.63 -3.20 -13.22
N THR A 80 -11.94 -3.76 -14.39
CA THR A 80 -13.19 -3.51 -15.11
C THR A 80 -13.94 -4.82 -15.30
N ARG A 81 -15.23 -4.75 -15.63
CA ARG A 81 -15.98 -5.95 -15.98
C ARG A 81 -15.29 -6.72 -17.12
N PHE A 82 -14.83 -6.02 -18.17
CA PHE A 82 -14.22 -6.67 -19.32
C PHE A 82 -12.91 -7.40 -18.98
N THR A 83 -12.05 -6.80 -18.17
CA THR A 83 -10.74 -7.37 -17.80
C THR A 83 -10.80 -8.37 -16.65
N HIS A 84 -11.89 -8.43 -15.88
CA HIS A 84 -11.94 -9.19 -14.62
C HIS A 84 -13.08 -10.22 -14.54
N LEU A 85 -14.04 -10.19 -15.48
CA LEU A 85 -15.16 -11.14 -15.51
C LEU A 85 -14.68 -12.58 -15.66
N HIS A 86 -13.63 -12.82 -16.45
CA HIS A 86 -13.08 -14.16 -16.64
C HIS A 86 -12.61 -14.80 -15.31
N LEU A 87 -12.10 -14.00 -14.36
CA LEU A 87 -11.72 -14.50 -13.02
C LEU A 87 -12.93 -14.89 -12.18
N LEU A 88 -14.08 -14.21 -12.36
CA LEU A 88 -15.32 -14.53 -11.64
C LEU A 88 -16.00 -15.77 -12.21
N LEU A 89 -15.86 -16.01 -13.52
CA LEU A 89 -16.44 -17.14 -14.22
C LEU A 89 -15.48 -18.36 -14.31
N GLY A 90 -14.21 -18.18 -13.96
CA GLY A 90 -13.19 -19.21 -14.14
C GLY A 90 -12.82 -19.46 -15.61
N GLU A 91 -13.07 -18.50 -16.49
CA GLU A 91 -12.80 -18.56 -17.92
C GLU A 91 -11.38 -18.07 -18.24
N GLU A 92 -10.94 -18.35 -19.48
CA GLU A 92 -9.67 -17.84 -19.97
C GLU A 92 -9.70 -16.30 -20.11
N PRO A 93 -8.57 -15.61 -19.85
CA PRO A 93 -8.52 -14.17 -19.97
C PRO A 93 -8.76 -13.73 -21.43
N PRO A 94 -9.51 -12.65 -21.66
CA PRO A 94 -9.75 -12.16 -23.01
C PRO A 94 -8.43 -11.69 -23.64
N MET A 95 -8.24 -12.06 -24.91
CA MET A 95 -7.10 -11.65 -25.73
C MET A 95 -7.51 -10.50 -26.67
N CYS A 96 -6.62 -9.53 -26.83
CA CYS A 96 -6.82 -8.44 -27.78
C CYS A 96 -6.57 -8.93 -29.21
N SER A 97 -7.52 -8.71 -30.11
CA SER A 97 -7.43 -9.10 -31.52
C SER A 97 -6.36 -8.34 -32.32
N LEU A 98 -5.97 -7.14 -31.87
CA LEU A 98 -5.01 -6.28 -32.58
C LEU A 98 -3.56 -6.55 -32.18
N CYS A 99 -3.29 -6.80 -30.89
CA CYS A 99 -1.93 -6.95 -30.37
C CYS A 99 -1.63 -8.35 -29.82
N ASN A 100 -2.59 -9.28 -29.85
CA ASN A 100 -2.47 -10.65 -29.37
C ASN A 100 -1.91 -10.77 -27.93
N CYS A 101 -2.28 -9.82 -27.08
CA CYS A 101 -1.93 -9.77 -25.66
C CYS A 101 -3.20 -9.82 -24.80
N HIS A 102 -3.09 -10.22 -23.53
CA HIS A 102 -4.21 -10.14 -22.59
C HIS A 102 -4.74 -8.71 -22.49
N VAL A 103 -6.06 -8.57 -22.54
CA VAL A 103 -6.70 -7.26 -22.47
C VAL A 103 -6.48 -6.63 -21.09
N SER A 104 -6.16 -5.35 -21.11
CA SER A 104 -6.00 -4.51 -19.92
C SER A 104 -6.79 -3.22 -20.08
N VAL A 105 -6.95 -2.44 -19.01
CA VAL A 105 -7.69 -1.16 -19.06
C VAL A 105 -7.11 -0.18 -20.08
N ARG A 106 -5.79 -0.23 -20.32
CA ARG A 106 -5.12 0.58 -21.37
C ARG A 106 -5.53 0.21 -22.80
N HIS A 107 -6.09 -0.98 -23.01
CA HIS A 107 -6.59 -1.38 -24.32
C HIS A 107 -8.04 -0.90 -24.55
N ILE A 108 -8.75 -0.48 -23.49
CA ILE A 108 -10.17 -0.11 -23.53
C ILE A 108 -10.35 1.42 -23.52
N LEU A 109 -9.45 2.14 -22.82
CA LEU A 109 -9.38 3.60 -22.78
C LEU A 109 -8.51 4.13 -23.91
#